data_AF-A0A448NWM6-F1
#
_entry.id   AF-A0A448NWM6-F1
#
_cell.length_a   1.000
_cell.length_b   1.000
_cell.length_c   1.000
_cell.angle_alpha   90.00
_cell.angle_beta   90.00
_cell.angle_gamma   90.00
#
_symmetry.space_group_name_H-M   'P 1'
#
loop_
_entity.id
_entity.type
_entity.pdbx_description
1 polymer ?
#
loop_
_entity_poly.entity_id
_entity_poly.type
_entity_poly.pdbx_seq_one_letter_code
_entity_poly.pdbx_strand_id
1 'polypeptide(L)'
;MTRGIGLWLRHHHIPLITAIAVVSAFAVTAMVTLGVDTDGGTVEVATLWIAAVTALPLMFLFTFETEIDKVAPRSLTGRRVGLLLIVLLVALVVSLGSYPTHVGDFGSLAVFRDILGLVGLGLISLAVLPPVAMWVAPMAAALASQMFSWPLYPSATDSTWGALRAPGVLHMYGGAPDLSVPVCLALAMTGVVVLLADIRIDVAGHHPQHWPAPRSAETVRPQNSTVQRRTSLLTRGFTRATLAVPLAALIAVLTGWTLLSNISAWGGSPRLLLSQDLPSVVFIPVGVSMMTGVVCGQTRWRSALVIWERLSTRQPMAVASRTLTIAALIAVTGTGIPVLVLTAAAALDPLGHGIPARVMVHEVMAGSGRTLAAMMMVIAGALVGAAIGHLSRRIWLAPLCLVLSMIALLPLPRLADNGIDNELSAEYGYTACMAVPHEQVTVCTTEPNRAYLPAAAHTIRTVYQQADPSTPLPRTIRLTNKMTQGLVPEQARATTRPTVGLNLSRRLSTPAALDEHWVRESLAYSIAGWCAGTQFTDVQDLITGNPTQGSPTISRTLTSLAHCRG
;
A
#
# COMPACT_ATOMS: atom_id res chain seq x y z
N MET A 1 38.08 -19.75 -25.89
CA MET A 1 37.63 -18.89 -24.77
C MET A 1 36.13 -18.57 -24.80
N THR A 2 35.52 -18.29 -25.96
CA THR A 2 34.10 -17.92 -26.13
C THR A 2 33.07 -18.92 -25.59
N ARG A 3 33.29 -20.24 -25.75
CA ARG A 3 32.40 -21.28 -25.19
C ARG A 3 32.34 -21.28 -23.65
N GLY A 4 33.44 -20.94 -22.98
CA GLY A 4 33.52 -20.92 -21.51
C GLY A 4 32.74 -19.75 -20.90
N ILE A 5 32.81 -18.57 -21.52
CA ILE A 5 32.04 -17.39 -21.10
C ILE A 5 30.54 -17.64 -21.33
N GLY A 6 30.15 -18.20 -22.47
CA GLY A 6 28.75 -18.53 -22.75
C GLY A 6 28.15 -19.54 -21.76
N LEU A 7 28.92 -20.54 -21.34
CA LEU A 7 28.49 -21.49 -20.31
C LEU A 7 28.37 -20.83 -18.93
N TRP A 8 29.31 -19.96 -18.56
CA TRP A 8 29.25 -19.18 -17.32
C TRP A 8 28.03 -18.25 -17.28
N LEU A 9 27.75 -17.55 -18.38
CA LEU A 9 26.56 -16.71 -18.53
C LEU A 9 25.26 -17.52 -18.37
N ARG A 10 25.21 -18.74 -18.92
CA ARG A 10 24.05 -19.64 -18.78
C ARG A 10 23.90 -20.21 -17.38
N HIS A 11 25.01 -20.55 -16.72
CA HIS A 11 25.04 -21.07 -15.35
C HIS A 11 24.43 -20.07 -14.36
N HIS A 12 24.85 -18.81 -14.45
CA HIS A 12 24.28 -17.72 -13.64
C HIS A 12 22.94 -17.18 -14.19
N HIS A 13 22.39 -17.78 -15.25
CA HIS A 13 21.16 -17.34 -15.91
C HIS A 13 21.14 -15.84 -16.30
N ILE A 14 22.30 -15.25 -16.58
CA ILE A 14 22.48 -13.81 -16.80
C ILE A 14 21.54 -13.27 -17.87
N PRO A 15 21.48 -13.80 -19.11
CA PRO A 15 20.67 -13.22 -20.18
C PRO A 15 19.18 -13.13 -19.85
N LEU A 16 18.67 -14.11 -19.11
CA LEU A 16 17.25 -14.16 -18.75
C LEU A 16 16.94 -13.24 -17.58
N ILE A 17 17.84 -13.15 -16.60
CA ILE A 17 17.69 -12.25 -15.45
C ILE A 17 17.78 -10.79 -15.89
N THR A 18 18.75 -10.46 -16.75
CA THR A 18 18.89 -9.10 -17.30
C THR A 18 17.71 -8.73 -18.20
N ALA A 19 17.26 -9.64 -19.07
CA ALA A 19 16.08 -9.39 -19.90
C ALA A 19 14.83 -9.11 -19.05
N ILE A 20 14.62 -9.86 -17.97
CA ILE A 20 13.46 -9.65 -17.10
C ILE A 20 13.57 -8.34 -16.32
N ALA A 21 14.76 -8.01 -15.79
CA ALA A 21 15.01 -6.72 -15.16
C ALA A 21 14.66 -5.56 -16.11
N VAL A 22 15.23 -5.58 -17.31
CA VAL A 22 15.05 -4.55 -18.33
C VAL A 22 13.60 -4.45 -18.80
N VAL A 23 12.96 -5.57 -19.17
CA VAL A 23 11.56 -5.58 -19.63
C VAL A 23 10.62 -5.10 -18.52
N SER A 24 10.84 -5.55 -17.28
CA SER A 24 10.03 -5.12 -16.14
C SER A 24 10.17 -3.62 -15.86
N ALA A 25 11.39 -3.10 -15.92
CA ALA A 25 11.66 -1.68 -15.75
C ALA A 25 10.94 -0.84 -16.80
N PHE A 26 11.11 -1.15 -18.09
CA PHE A 26 10.44 -0.41 -19.17
C PHE A 26 8.93 -0.57 -19.17
N ALA A 27 8.40 -1.73 -18.76
CA ALA A 27 6.96 -1.90 -18.58
C ALA A 27 6.42 -0.98 -17.46
N VAL A 28 7.14 -0.88 -16.33
CA VAL A 28 6.77 0.05 -15.25
C VAL A 28 6.87 1.50 -15.71
N THR A 29 7.96 1.87 -16.40
CA THR A 29 8.12 3.23 -16.95
C THR A 29 6.96 3.57 -17.88
N ALA A 30 6.59 2.67 -18.80
CA ALA A 30 5.46 2.86 -19.69
C ALA A 30 4.11 2.96 -18.94
N MET A 31 3.89 2.15 -17.90
CA MET A 31 2.68 2.21 -17.09
C MET A 31 2.55 3.54 -16.34
N VAL A 32 3.65 4.06 -15.79
CA VAL A 32 3.66 5.34 -15.08
C VAL A 32 3.39 6.49 -16.05
N THR A 33 4.09 6.54 -17.19
CA THR A 33 3.92 7.62 -18.19
C THR A 33 2.54 7.58 -18.85
N LEU A 34 2.02 6.40 -19.16
CA LEU A 34 0.69 6.27 -19.76
C LEU A 34 -0.46 6.48 -18.76
N GLY A 35 -0.22 6.21 -17.47
CA GLY A 35 -1.27 6.20 -16.44
C GLY A 35 -1.37 7.46 -15.61
N VAL A 36 -0.32 8.29 -15.52
CA VAL A 36 -0.28 9.42 -14.56
C VAL A 36 0.05 10.77 -15.19
N ASP A 37 0.85 10.80 -16.27
CA ASP A 37 1.14 12.08 -16.97
C ASP A 37 -0.09 12.65 -17.70
N THR A 38 -1.14 11.86 -17.93
CA THR A 38 -2.42 12.36 -18.48
C THR A 38 -3.19 13.27 -17.52
N ASP A 39 -2.94 13.15 -16.22
CA ASP A 39 -3.56 13.99 -15.17
C ASP A 39 -2.66 15.15 -14.72
N GLY A 40 -1.48 15.32 -15.36
CA GLY A 40 -0.54 16.43 -15.09
C GLY A 40 0.24 16.31 -13.78
N GLY A 41 0.24 15.14 -13.13
CA GLY A 41 0.97 14.88 -11.88
C GLY A 41 2.28 14.11 -12.08
N THR A 42 3.34 14.48 -11.37
CA THR A 42 4.57 13.68 -11.28
C THR A 42 4.46 12.66 -10.14
N VAL A 43 4.72 11.38 -10.42
CA VAL A 43 4.78 10.34 -9.37
C VAL A 43 6.20 10.27 -8.82
N GLU A 44 6.44 10.94 -7.68
CA GLU A 44 7.74 10.91 -6.98
C GLU A 44 8.24 9.50 -6.66
N VAL A 45 7.33 8.52 -6.55
CA VAL A 45 7.62 7.12 -6.19
C VAL A 45 8.01 6.27 -7.41
N ALA A 46 7.84 6.77 -8.63
CA ALA A 46 8.07 6.00 -9.86
C ALA A 46 9.51 5.50 -9.98
N THR A 47 10.49 6.33 -9.60
CA THR A 47 11.91 5.97 -9.65
C THR A 47 12.23 4.78 -8.77
N LEU A 48 11.64 4.73 -7.56
CA LEU A 48 11.78 3.63 -6.61
C LEU A 48 11.16 2.34 -7.14
N TRP A 49 10.01 2.41 -7.80
CA TRP A 49 9.37 1.25 -8.41
C TRP A 49 10.20 0.66 -9.55
N ILE A 50 10.70 1.51 -10.45
CA ILE A 50 11.60 1.11 -11.54
C ILE A 50 12.87 0.48 -10.96
N ALA A 51 13.44 1.08 -9.92
CA ALA A 51 14.61 0.56 -9.25
C ALA A 51 14.35 -0.81 -8.60
N ALA A 52 13.22 -0.97 -7.91
CA ALA A 52 12.86 -2.23 -7.24
C ALA A 52 12.68 -3.39 -8.22
N VAL A 53 11.91 -3.20 -9.31
CA VAL A 53 11.71 -4.26 -10.32
C VAL A 53 13.00 -4.62 -11.05
N THR A 54 13.95 -3.70 -11.12
CA THR A 54 15.28 -3.92 -11.72
C THR A 54 16.23 -4.64 -10.76
N ALA A 55 16.33 -4.18 -9.52
CA ALA A 55 17.26 -4.69 -8.52
C ALA A 55 16.91 -6.13 -8.11
N LEU A 56 15.62 -6.44 -7.92
CA LEU A 56 15.14 -7.75 -7.46
C LEU A 56 15.66 -8.93 -8.28
N PRO A 57 15.49 -9.00 -9.61
CA PRO A 57 16.05 -10.09 -10.41
C PRO A 57 17.58 -10.06 -10.44
N LEU A 58 18.21 -8.88 -10.56
CA LEU A 58 19.67 -8.74 -10.68
C LEU A 58 20.43 -9.27 -9.46
N MET A 59 19.89 -9.05 -8.26
CA MET A 59 20.45 -9.57 -7.01
C MET A 59 20.64 -11.09 -7.02
N PHE A 60 19.74 -11.83 -7.67
CA PHE A 60 19.83 -13.29 -7.67
C PHE A 60 20.98 -13.84 -8.52
N LEU A 61 21.65 -13.02 -9.34
CA LEU A 61 22.88 -13.41 -10.03
C LEU A 61 23.95 -13.93 -9.05
N PHE A 62 23.95 -13.41 -7.82
CA PHE A 62 24.90 -13.76 -6.76
C PHE A 62 24.52 -15.03 -5.98
N THR A 63 23.35 -15.63 -6.23
CA THR A 63 22.85 -16.80 -5.47
C THR A 63 23.14 -18.15 -6.14
N PHE A 64 23.58 -18.14 -7.40
CA PHE A 64 23.85 -19.36 -8.17
C PHE A 64 25.26 -19.94 -7.96
N GLU A 65 26.02 -19.39 -7.02
CA GLU A 65 27.35 -19.89 -6.68
C GLU A 65 27.24 -21.24 -5.94
N THR A 66 27.84 -22.29 -6.51
CA THR A 66 27.85 -23.63 -5.92
C THR A 66 29.09 -23.87 -5.06
N GLU A 67 29.07 -24.84 -4.15
CA GLU A 67 30.27 -25.21 -3.37
C GLU A 67 31.44 -25.64 -4.27
N ILE A 68 31.14 -26.23 -5.43
CA ILE A 68 32.13 -26.58 -6.45
C ILE A 68 32.75 -25.31 -7.07
N ASP A 69 31.98 -24.23 -7.21
CA ASP A 69 32.49 -22.96 -7.69
C ASP A 69 33.50 -22.32 -6.72
N LYS A 70 33.35 -22.54 -5.40
CA LYS A 70 34.29 -22.02 -4.39
C LYS A 70 35.65 -22.70 -4.41
N VAL A 71 35.68 -23.99 -4.78
CA VAL A 71 36.92 -24.81 -4.81
C VAL A 71 37.56 -24.81 -6.21
N ALA A 72 36.92 -24.18 -7.20
CA ALA A 72 37.45 -24.12 -8.56
C ALA A 72 38.78 -23.35 -8.63
N PRO A 73 39.73 -23.75 -9.50
CA PRO A 73 41.06 -23.13 -9.62
C PRO A 73 41.07 -21.71 -10.20
N ARG A 74 39.89 -21.11 -10.48
CA ARG A 74 39.73 -19.78 -11.04
C ARG A 74 39.37 -18.78 -9.94
N SER A 75 39.89 -17.56 -10.04
CA SER A 75 39.64 -16.52 -9.04
C SER A 75 38.14 -16.30 -8.81
N LEU A 76 37.70 -16.52 -7.57
CA LEU A 76 36.31 -16.30 -7.16
C LEU A 76 35.97 -14.81 -7.17
N THR A 77 36.87 -13.99 -6.64
CA THR A 77 36.79 -12.53 -6.64
C THR A 77 36.60 -11.96 -8.04
N GLY A 78 37.35 -12.46 -9.03
CA GLY A 78 37.22 -12.01 -10.43
C GLY A 78 35.83 -12.30 -11.03
N ARG A 79 35.23 -13.46 -10.71
CA ARG A 79 33.86 -13.79 -11.15
C ARG A 79 32.81 -12.92 -10.46
N ARG A 80 32.93 -12.71 -9.14
CA ARG A 80 32.03 -11.84 -8.38
C ARG A 80 32.10 -10.38 -8.86
N VAL A 81 33.31 -9.88 -9.15
CA VAL A 81 33.52 -8.55 -9.78
C VAL A 81 32.89 -8.49 -11.17
N GLY A 82 33.04 -9.53 -12.00
CA GLY A 82 32.38 -9.60 -13.30
C GLY A 82 30.85 -9.50 -13.21
N LEU A 83 30.23 -10.17 -12.22
CA LEU A 83 28.79 -10.05 -11.96
C LEU A 83 28.40 -8.64 -11.50
N LEU A 84 29.18 -8.01 -10.61
CA LEU A 84 28.96 -6.63 -10.17
C LEU A 84 29.01 -5.63 -11.33
N LEU A 85 29.97 -5.78 -12.25
CA LEU A 85 30.07 -4.93 -13.44
C LEU A 85 28.85 -5.09 -14.36
N ILE A 86 28.33 -6.31 -14.52
CA ILE A 86 27.10 -6.54 -15.29
C ILE A 86 25.91 -5.84 -14.62
N VAL A 87 25.77 -5.97 -13.30
CA VAL A 87 24.68 -5.29 -12.55
C VAL A 87 24.79 -3.77 -12.70
N LEU A 88 25.99 -3.20 -12.57
CA LEU A 88 26.25 -1.77 -12.73
C LEU A 88 25.88 -1.28 -14.15
N LEU A 89 26.28 -2.03 -15.18
CA LEU A 89 25.98 -1.69 -16.57
C LEU A 89 24.47 -1.76 -16.86
N VAL A 90 23.78 -2.79 -16.35
CA VAL A 90 22.33 -2.90 -16.51
C VAL A 90 21.62 -1.77 -15.76
N ALA A 91 22.06 -1.44 -14.54
CA ALA A 91 21.50 -0.33 -13.77
C ALA A 91 21.62 1.01 -14.52
N LEU A 92 22.78 1.27 -15.12
CA LEU A 92 23.02 2.47 -15.93
C LEU A 92 22.11 2.51 -17.18
N VAL A 93 22.01 1.40 -17.91
CA VAL A 93 21.17 1.30 -19.12
C VAL A 93 19.70 1.50 -18.78
N VAL A 94 19.20 0.88 -17.71
CA VAL A 94 17.80 1.02 -17.28
C VAL A 94 17.51 2.44 -16.81
N SER A 95 18.41 3.03 -16.03
CA SER A 95 18.29 4.41 -15.54
C SER A 95 18.20 5.42 -16.68
N LEU A 96 19.15 5.38 -17.62
CA LEU A 96 19.17 6.26 -18.79
C LEU A 96 18.02 5.97 -19.75
N GLY A 97 17.64 4.71 -19.91
CA GLY A 97 16.51 4.33 -20.77
C GLY A 97 15.16 4.78 -20.22
N SER A 98 14.98 4.76 -18.89
CA SER A 98 13.73 5.15 -18.25
C SER A 98 13.54 6.68 -18.23
N TYR A 99 14.64 7.42 -18.08
CA TYR A 99 14.64 8.89 -18.06
C TYR A 99 15.77 9.47 -18.93
N PRO A 100 15.64 9.41 -20.26
CA PRO A 100 16.72 9.74 -21.19
C PRO A 100 17.10 11.23 -21.19
N THR A 101 16.17 12.11 -20.86
CA THR A 101 16.35 13.57 -20.89
C THR A 101 16.35 14.22 -19.50
N HIS A 102 16.04 13.44 -18.45
CA HIS A 102 15.88 13.95 -17.09
C HIS A 102 16.95 13.34 -16.17
N VAL A 103 18.03 14.09 -15.95
CA VAL A 103 19.11 13.69 -15.02
C VAL A 103 18.90 14.26 -13.61
N GLY A 104 18.07 15.31 -13.47
CA GLY A 104 17.76 15.99 -12.21
C GLY A 104 16.70 15.28 -11.36
N ASP A 105 15.92 16.06 -10.61
CA ASP A 105 14.91 15.60 -9.65
C ASP A 105 14.09 14.42 -10.17
N PHE A 106 14.08 13.32 -9.40
CA PHE A 106 13.33 12.10 -9.69
C PHE A 106 13.58 11.55 -11.11
N GLY A 107 14.80 11.74 -11.62
CA GLY A 107 15.23 11.31 -12.94
C GLY A 107 16.12 10.07 -12.94
N SER A 108 16.96 9.96 -13.96
CA SER A 108 17.88 8.83 -14.16
C SER A 108 18.83 8.62 -12.97
N LEU A 109 19.36 9.70 -12.37
CA LEU A 109 20.26 9.58 -11.21
C LEU A 109 19.57 8.93 -10.00
N ALA A 110 18.32 9.30 -9.72
CA ALA A 110 17.53 8.70 -8.63
C ALA A 110 17.32 7.19 -8.87
N VAL A 111 16.90 6.79 -10.08
CA VAL A 111 16.76 5.37 -10.45
C VAL A 111 18.06 4.60 -10.27
N PHE A 112 19.18 5.16 -10.76
CA PHE A 112 20.48 4.51 -10.65
C PHE A 112 20.92 4.34 -9.20
N ARG A 113 20.82 5.41 -8.42
CA ARG A 113 21.09 5.41 -6.97
C ARG A 113 20.26 4.35 -6.25
N ASP A 114 18.95 4.29 -6.51
CA ASP A 114 18.04 3.38 -5.82
C ASP A 114 18.34 1.92 -6.19
N ILE A 115 18.68 1.63 -7.45
CA ILE A 115 19.13 0.29 -7.85
C ILE A 115 20.38 -0.11 -7.06
N LEU A 116 21.37 0.80 -6.94
CA LEU A 116 22.58 0.53 -6.16
C LEU A 116 22.30 0.32 -4.68
N GLY A 117 21.47 1.16 -4.07
CA GLY A 117 21.08 1.04 -2.67
C GLY A 117 20.36 -0.29 -2.38
N LEU A 118 19.41 -0.67 -3.24
CA LEU A 118 18.66 -1.93 -3.10
C LEU A 118 19.54 -3.17 -3.35
N VAL A 119 20.39 -3.16 -4.37
CA VAL A 119 21.36 -4.24 -4.59
C VAL A 119 22.33 -4.35 -3.40
N GLY A 120 22.82 -3.21 -2.91
CA GLY A 120 23.68 -3.12 -1.72
C GLY A 120 23.04 -3.76 -0.50
N LEU A 121 21.79 -3.39 -0.18
CA LEU A 121 21.02 -4.00 0.91
C LEU A 121 20.83 -5.51 0.73
N GLY A 122 20.57 -5.97 -0.50
CA GLY A 122 20.47 -7.39 -0.77
C GLY A 122 21.78 -8.14 -0.53
N LEU A 123 22.91 -7.55 -0.92
CA LEU A 123 24.23 -8.13 -0.65
C LEU A 123 24.61 -8.11 0.82
N ILE A 124 24.36 -7.00 1.53
CA ILE A 124 24.54 -6.91 3.00
C ILE A 124 23.73 -8.00 3.69
N SER A 125 22.50 -8.24 3.22
CA SER A 125 21.63 -9.24 3.82
C SER A 125 22.21 -10.65 3.77
N LEU A 126 23.10 -10.98 2.82
CA LEU A 126 23.77 -12.29 2.76
C LEU A 126 24.68 -12.56 3.96
N ALA A 127 25.08 -11.53 4.70
CA ALA A 127 25.86 -11.70 5.92
C ALA A 127 25.04 -12.37 7.04
N VAL A 128 23.71 -12.23 7.03
CA VAL A 128 22.82 -12.66 8.14
C VAL A 128 21.72 -13.61 7.66
N LEU A 129 21.24 -13.43 6.43
CA LEU A 129 20.14 -14.18 5.85
C LEU A 129 20.64 -15.25 4.86
N PRO A 130 19.91 -16.37 4.72
CA PRO A 130 20.20 -17.33 3.67
C PRO A 130 20.03 -16.68 2.29
N PRO A 131 20.75 -17.13 1.24
CA PRO A 131 20.69 -16.54 -0.11
C PRO A 131 19.26 -16.45 -0.70
N VAL A 132 18.40 -17.40 -0.31
CA VAL A 132 16.98 -17.45 -0.71
C VAL A 132 16.17 -16.26 -0.17
N ALA A 133 16.61 -15.65 0.93
CA ALA A 133 15.95 -14.52 1.59
C ALA A 133 16.65 -13.17 1.28
N MET A 134 17.59 -13.11 0.33
CA MET A 134 18.33 -11.88 0.04
C MET A 134 17.45 -10.70 -0.41
N TRP A 135 16.23 -10.99 -0.86
CA TRP A 135 15.26 -10.00 -1.32
C TRP A 135 14.50 -9.33 -0.17
N VAL A 136 14.53 -9.87 1.05
CA VAL A 136 13.72 -9.40 2.17
C VAL A 136 14.12 -7.99 2.60
N ALA A 137 15.42 -7.76 2.85
CA ALA A 137 15.93 -6.45 3.26
C ALA A 137 15.65 -5.34 2.23
N PRO A 138 15.97 -5.50 0.93
CA PRO A 138 15.67 -4.47 -0.07
C PRO A 138 14.16 -4.27 -0.27
N MET A 139 13.34 -5.33 -0.19
CA MET A 139 11.88 -5.16 -0.29
C MET A 139 11.31 -4.41 0.92
N ALA A 140 11.77 -4.74 2.13
CA ALA A 140 11.38 -4.02 3.33
C ALA A 140 11.75 -2.53 3.25
N ALA A 141 12.96 -2.23 2.76
CA ALA A 141 13.40 -0.85 2.53
C ALA A 141 12.53 -0.15 1.48
N ALA A 142 12.28 -0.78 0.33
CA ALA A 142 11.44 -0.21 -0.73
C ALA A 142 10.00 0.03 -0.27
N LEU A 143 9.41 -0.86 0.53
CA LEU A 143 8.07 -0.69 1.08
C LEU A 143 8.03 0.40 2.17
N ALA A 144 9.02 0.43 3.06
CA ALA A 144 9.13 1.46 4.09
C ALA A 144 9.31 2.86 3.47
N SER A 145 10.14 2.97 2.44
CA SER A 145 10.36 4.24 1.74
C SER A 145 9.11 4.73 0.99
N GLN A 146 8.22 3.84 0.54
CA GLN A 146 6.92 4.24 -0.02
C GLN A 146 5.99 4.88 1.01
N MET A 147 6.16 4.57 2.31
CA MET A 147 5.37 5.15 3.39
C MET A 147 5.90 6.51 3.85
N PHE A 148 7.10 6.92 3.43
CA PHE A 148 7.74 8.16 3.84
C PHE A 148 7.18 9.35 3.04
N SER A 149 6.67 10.39 3.69
CA SER A 149 6.24 11.64 3.02
C SER A 149 7.20 12.79 3.35
N TRP A 150 7.49 13.64 2.37
CA TRP A 150 8.38 14.80 2.56
C TRP A 150 7.71 15.90 3.41
N PRO A 151 8.39 16.42 4.45
CA PRO A 151 7.94 17.64 5.11
C PRO A 151 8.12 18.84 4.17
N LEU A 152 7.42 19.94 4.45
CA LEU A 152 7.47 21.17 3.64
C LEU A 152 8.89 21.76 3.55
N TYR A 153 9.70 21.58 4.59
CA TYR A 153 11.10 21.98 4.68
C TYR A 153 11.96 20.75 5.04
N PRO A 154 12.41 19.97 4.05
CA PRO A 154 13.19 18.77 4.30
C PRO A 154 14.59 19.10 4.81
N SER A 155 15.00 18.34 5.83
CA SER A 155 16.33 18.39 6.43
C SER A 155 17.26 17.34 5.82
N ALA A 156 18.57 17.47 6.09
CA ALA A 156 19.54 16.45 5.68
C ALA A 156 19.25 15.07 6.31
N THR A 157 18.67 15.03 7.51
CA THR A 157 18.24 13.79 8.14
C THR A 157 17.07 13.14 7.39
N ASP A 158 16.16 13.94 6.84
CA ASP A 158 15.05 13.40 6.04
C ASP A 158 15.55 12.73 4.75
N SER A 159 16.62 13.24 4.13
CA SER A 159 17.30 12.55 3.01
C SER A 159 17.94 11.24 3.41
N THR A 160 18.45 11.11 4.64
CA THR A 160 19.07 9.86 5.08
C THR A 160 18.05 8.76 5.32
N TRP A 161 16.94 9.08 6.00
CA TRP A 161 15.88 8.13 6.28
C TRP A 161 15.01 7.84 5.05
N GLY A 162 14.75 8.87 4.24
CA GLY A 162 14.01 8.80 2.98
C GLY A 162 14.89 8.58 1.75
N ALA A 163 16.10 8.04 1.89
CA ALA A 163 17.11 8.02 0.81
C ALA A 163 16.59 7.43 -0.52
N LEU A 164 15.81 6.34 -0.47
CA LEU A 164 15.25 5.68 -1.65
C LEU A 164 14.05 6.44 -2.28
N ARG A 165 13.54 7.48 -1.61
CA ARG A 165 12.46 8.34 -2.10
C ARG A 165 12.94 9.77 -2.38
N ALA A 166 14.21 10.06 -2.11
CA ALA A 166 14.75 11.41 -2.29
C ALA A 166 14.89 11.75 -3.78
N PRO A 167 14.77 13.03 -4.15
CA PRO A 167 14.88 13.48 -5.54
C PRO A 167 16.22 13.11 -6.20
N GLY A 168 17.28 12.91 -5.41
CA GLY A 168 18.57 12.46 -5.91
C GLY A 168 19.38 13.60 -6.51
N VAL A 169 19.28 14.78 -5.90
CA VAL A 169 20.02 15.98 -6.30
C VAL A 169 21.12 16.30 -5.29
N LEU A 170 21.81 17.42 -5.45
CA LEU A 170 22.84 17.86 -4.50
C LEU A 170 22.23 18.55 -3.27
N HIS A 171 21.14 19.30 -3.47
CA HIS A 171 20.45 20.04 -2.41
C HIS A 171 18.94 19.87 -2.56
N MET A 172 18.26 19.65 -1.44
CA MET A 172 16.81 19.56 -1.38
C MET A 172 16.15 20.94 -1.49
N TYR A 173 14.85 20.94 -1.76
CA TYR A 173 14.00 22.12 -1.62
C TYR A 173 14.18 22.71 -0.21
N GLY A 174 14.64 23.96 -0.10
CA GLY A 174 15.02 24.58 1.18
C GLY A 174 16.52 24.65 1.47
N GLY A 175 17.38 24.12 0.58
CA GLY A 175 18.83 24.33 0.62
C GLY A 175 19.61 23.35 1.49
N ALA A 176 18.95 22.39 2.15
CA ALA A 176 19.62 21.32 2.88
C ALA A 176 20.36 20.37 1.91
N PRO A 177 21.53 19.83 2.27
CA PRO A 177 22.24 18.86 1.42
C PRO A 177 21.45 17.55 1.33
N ASP A 178 21.33 17.00 0.12
CA ASP A 178 20.69 15.71 -0.10
C ASP A 178 21.70 14.56 0.13
N LEU A 179 21.53 13.84 1.23
CA LEU A 179 22.39 12.71 1.62
C LEU A 179 21.96 11.36 1.00
N SER A 180 20.96 11.33 0.13
CA SER A 180 20.47 10.07 -0.44
C SER A 180 21.50 9.33 -1.31
N VAL A 181 22.23 10.06 -2.15
CA VAL A 181 23.29 9.52 -3.01
C VAL A 181 24.43 8.90 -2.19
N PRO A 182 25.06 9.62 -1.23
CA PRO A 182 26.13 9.03 -0.43
C PRO A 182 25.63 7.86 0.44
N VAL A 183 24.40 7.90 0.95
CA VAL A 183 23.82 6.78 1.72
C VAL A 183 23.68 5.53 0.85
N CYS A 184 23.05 5.63 -0.34
CA CYS A 184 22.89 4.48 -1.22
C CYS A 184 24.25 3.95 -1.74
N LEU A 185 25.21 4.84 -1.98
CA LEU A 185 26.57 4.45 -2.36
C LEU A 185 27.30 3.74 -1.22
N ALA A 186 27.16 4.21 0.01
CA ALA A 186 27.70 3.53 1.19
C ALA A 186 27.11 2.13 1.34
N LEU A 187 25.78 1.98 1.21
CA LEU A 187 25.11 0.67 1.23
C LEU A 187 25.63 -0.26 0.12
N ALA A 188 25.78 0.25 -1.11
CA ALA A 188 26.32 -0.51 -2.22
C ALA A 188 27.77 -0.97 -1.94
N MET A 189 28.63 -0.07 -1.47
CA MET A 189 30.03 -0.37 -1.16
C MET A 189 30.14 -1.38 -0.01
N THR A 190 29.37 -1.22 1.06
CA THR A 190 29.32 -2.20 2.16
C THR A 190 28.85 -3.57 1.66
N GLY A 191 27.82 -3.61 0.81
CA GLY A 191 27.36 -4.87 0.19
C GLY A 191 28.41 -5.53 -0.69
N VAL A 192 29.16 -4.75 -1.48
CA VAL A 192 30.29 -5.25 -2.27
C VAL A 192 31.38 -5.84 -1.37
N VAL A 193 31.72 -5.17 -0.27
CA VAL A 193 32.71 -5.69 0.69
C VAL A 193 32.24 -7.01 1.31
N VAL A 194 30.97 -7.07 1.77
CA VAL A 194 30.37 -8.31 2.31
C VAL A 194 30.45 -9.45 1.29
N LEU A 195 30.09 -9.18 0.03
CA LEU A 195 30.14 -10.18 -1.03
C LEU A 195 31.57 -10.62 -1.38
N LEU A 196 32.52 -9.69 -1.52
CA LEU A 196 33.88 -10.03 -1.96
C LEU A 196 34.70 -10.71 -0.85
N ALA A 197 34.47 -10.33 0.41
CA ALA A 197 35.12 -10.92 1.58
C ALA A 197 34.39 -12.17 2.12
N ASP A 198 33.25 -12.55 1.53
CA ASP A 198 32.41 -13.69 1.96
C ASP A 198 32.04 -13.64 3.46
N ILE A 199 31.73 -12.44 3.95
CA ILE A 199 31.43 -12.21 5.37
C ILE A 199 30.10 -12.87 5.71
N ARG A 200 30.11 -13.79 6.67
CA ARG A 200 28.91 -14.39 7.27
C ARG A 200 28.97 -14.25 8.78
N ILE A 201 27.90 -13.72 9.35
CA ILE A 201 27.71 -13.58 10.79
C ILE A 201 26.79 -14.74 11.19
N ASP A 202 27.34 -15.71 11.92
CA ASP A 202 26.57 -16.82 12.47
C ASP A 202 25.68 -16.32 13.62
N VAL A 203 24.54 -15.72 13.26
CA VAL A 203 23.52 -15.30 14.21
C VAL A 203 22.72 -16.55 14.59
N ALA A 204 23.09 -17.11 15.74
CA ALA A 204 22.67 -18.41 16.29
C ALA A 204 23.43 -19.60 15.67
N GLY A 205 23.84 -20.55 16.51
CA GLY A 205 24.54 -21.80 16.17
C GLY A 205 23.74 -22.78 15.31
N HIS A 206 23.03 -22.29 14.30
CA HIS A 206 22.52 -23.05 13.17
C HIS A 206 23.68 -23.28 12.23
N HIS A 207 24.46 -24.33 12.49
CA HIS A 207 25.26 -24.91 11.44
C HIS A 207 24.38 -25.09 10.18
N PRO A 208 24.81 -24.63 8.99
CA PRO A 208 24.21 -25.05 7.73
C PRO A 208 24.70 -26.47 7.42
N GLN A 209 24.62 -27.37 8.40
CA GLN A 209 24.91 -28.77 8.22
C GLN A 209 23.57 -29.48 8.07
N HIS A 210 23.37 -29.95 6.84
CA HIS A 210 22.43 -30.99 6.47
C HIS A 210 21.00 -30.49 6.31
N TRP A 211 20.68 -30.12 5.06
CA TRP A 211 19.45 -30.67 4.50
C TRP A 211 19.48 -32.18 4.78
N PRO A 212 18.48 -32.77 5.45
CA PRO A 212 18.55 -34.19 5.73
C PRO A 212 18.66 -34.90 4.39
N ALA A 213 19.76 -35.64 4.20
CA ALA A 213 19.83 -36.66 3.18
C ALA A 213 18.53 -37.49 3.28
N PRO A 214 17.94 -37.94 2.16
CA PRO A 214 16.80 -38.84 2.23
C PRO A 214 17.22 -39.99 3.14
N ARG A 215 16.59 -40.08 4.32
CA ARG A 215 16.85 -41.18 5.26
C ARG A 215 16.72 -42.46 4.44
N SER A 216 17.85 -43.14 4.27
CA SER A 216 17.89 -44.52 3.81
C SER A 216 16.85 -45.28 4.60
N ALA A 217 16.05 -46.05 3.86
CA ALA A 217 14.93 -46.80 4.37
C ALA A 217 15.40 -47.75 5.47
N GLU A 218 15.24 -47.35 6.73
CA GLU A 218 15.49 -48.23 7.86
C GLU A 218 14.28 -48.18 8.80
N THR A 219 13.45 -49.20 8.61
CA THR A 219 12.57 -49.86 9.59
C THR A 219 11.55 -49.01 10.36
N VAL A 220 10.56 -48.46 9.63
CA VAL A 220 9.25 -48.17 10.26
C VAL A 220 8.46 -49.47 10.38
N ARG A 221 8.42 -50.02 11.60
CA ARG A 221 7.47 -51.10 11.97
C ARG A 221 6.04 -50.66 11.64
N PRO A 222 5.21 -51.53 11.03
CA PRO A 222 3.83 -51.18 10.72
C PRO A 222 3.01 -51.21 12.01
N GLN A 223 2.74 -50.04 12.59
CA GLN A 223 1.74 -49.93 13.64
C GLN A 223 0.37 -49.66 12.99
N ASN A 224 -0.50 -50.66 13.09
CA ASN A 224 -1.84 -50.72 12.54
C ASN A 224 -2.75 -49.62 13.12
N SER A 225 -2.88 -48.48 12.42
CA SER A 225 -3.98 -47.52 12.60
C SER A 225 -4.09 -46.57 11.38
N THR A 226 -4.47 -47.09 10.21
CA THR A 226 -3.93 -46.57 8.93
C THR A 226 -4.83 -45.72 8.03
N VAL A 227 -6.09 -45.40 8.35
CA VAL A 227 -6.93 -44.64 7.38
C VAL A 227 -7.28 -43.21 7.82
N GLN A 228 -7.75 -42.98 9.05
CA GLN A 228 -8.14 -41.63 9.51
C GLN A 228 -6.97 -40.71 9.93
N ARG A 229 -5.81 -41.28 10.32
CA ARG A 229 -4.64 -40.50 10.76
C ARG A 229 -3.74 -40.04 9.60
N ARG A 230 -3.81 -40.72 8.45
CA ARG A 230 -2.99 -40.41 7.26
C ARG A 230 -3.45 -39.13 6.55
N THR A 231 -4.75 -38.93 6.40
CA THR A 231 -5.29 -37.75 5.72
C THR A 231 -5.00 -36.46 6.49
N SER A 232 -5.13 -36.47 7.82
CA SER A 232 -4.83 -35.31 8.68
C SER A 232 -3.34 -34.99 8.77
N LEU A 233 -2.46 -35.99 8.71
CA LEU A 233 -1.01 -35.77 8.64
C LEU A 233 -0.57 -35.25 7.27
N LEU A 234 -1.18 -35.73 6.18
CA LEU A 234 -0.91 -35.27 4.82
C LEU A 234 -1.40 -33.84 4.59
N THR A 235 -2.59 -33.48 5.10
CA THR A 235 -3.09 -32.10 5.02
C THR A 235 -2.26 -31.16 5.88
N ARG A 236 -1.86 -31.56 7.10
CA ARG A 236 -0.93 -30.78 7.95
C ARG A 236 0.47 -30.62 7.34
N GLY A 237 0.98 -31.64 6.67
CA GLY A 237 2.26 -31.58 5.95
C GLY A 237 2.19 -30.62 4.76
N PHE A 238 1.09 -30.67 4.01
CA PHE A 238 0.87 -29.80 2.85
C PHE A 238 0.64 -28.35 3.26
N THR A 239 -0.14 -28.07 4.31
CA THR A 239 -0.36 -26.69 4.79
C THR A 239 0.90 -26.06 5.38
N ARG A 240 1.79 -26.86 5.97
CA ARG A 240 3.14 -26.42 6.38
C ARG A 240 4.02 -26.15 5.17
N ALA A 241 3.99 -27.00 4.15
CA ALA A 241 4.75 -26.80 2.92
C ALA A 241 4.28 -25.57 2.13
N THR A 242 2.98 -25.26 2.16
CA THR A 242 2.39 -24.07 1.52
C THR A 242 2.55 -22.79 2.29
N LEU A 243 3.05 -22.84 3.53
CA LEU A 243 3.12 -21.67 4.41
C LEU A 243 1.75 -20.97 4.54
N ALA A 244 0.65 -21.72 4.49
CA ALA A 244 -0.69 -21.14 4.37
C ALA A 244 -1.03 -20.17 5.51
N VAL A 245 -0.74 -20.55 6.76
CA VAL A 245 -1.01 -19.73 7.95
C VAL A 245 -0.19 -18.43 7.95
N PRO A 246 1.15 -18.44 7.82
CA PRO A 246 1.91 -17.20 7.81
C PRO A 246 1.61 -16.31 6.60
N LEU A 247 1.28 -16.89 5.43
CA LEU A 247 0.89 -16.09 4.26
C LEU A 247 -0.50 -15.45 4.45
N ALA A 248 -1.48 -16.17 5.01
CA ALA A 248 -2.78 -15.61 5.34
C ALA A 248 -2.67 -14.51 6.41
N ALA A 249 -1.83 -14.72 7.43
CA ALA A 249 -1.56 -13.74 8.47
C ALA A 249 -0.90 -12.48 7.88
N LEU A 250 0.04 -12.62 6.94
CA LEU A 250 0.68 -11.49 6.27
C LEU A 250 -0.33 -10.64 5.50
N ILE A 251 -1.21 -11.27 4.70
CA ILE A 251 -2.28 -10.58 4.00
C ILE A 251 -3.21 -9.88 5.00
N ALA A 252 -3.57 -10.58 6.08
CA ALA A 252 -4.47 -10.06 7.10
C ALA A 252 -3.91 -8.84 7.83
N VAL A 253 -2.64 -8.89 8.23
CA VAL A 253 -1.96 -7.78 8.89
C VAL A 253 -1.86 -6.58 7.94
N LEU A 254 -1.45 -6.79 6.68
CA LEU A 254 -1.31 -5.69 5.73
C LEU A 254 -2.66 -5.07 5.36
N THR A 255 -3.69 -5.89 5.11
CA THR A 255 -5.06 -5.40 4.83
C THR A 255 -5.64 -4.67 6.04
N GLY A 256 -5.48 -5.24 7.24
CA GLY A 256 -5.96 -4.61 8.46
C GLY A 256 -5.25 -3.30 8.75
N TRP A 257 -3.92 -3.27 8.60
CA TRP A 257 -3.11 -2.06 8.80
C TRP A 257 -3.50 -0.94 7.84
N THR A 258 -3.67 -1.24 6.54
CA THR A 258 -4.03 -0.21 5.56
C THR A 258 -5.40 0.38 5.85
N LEU A 259 -6.40 -0.46 6.14
CA LEU A 259 -7.74 0.00 6.51
C LEU A 259 -7.73 0.79 7.82
N LEU A 260 -7.02 0.32 8.85
CA LEU A 260 -6.92 1.02 10.13
C LEU A 260 -6.16 2.34 10.03
N SER A 261 -5.19 2.44 9.12
CA SER A 261 -4.47 3.70 8.90
C SER A 261 -5.40 4.82 8.39
N ASN A 262 -6.48 4.46 7.68
CA ASN A 262 -7.50 5.40 7.22
C ASN A 262 -8.79 5.39 8.08
N ILE A 263 -8.71 4.91 9.34
CA ILE A 263 -9.88 4.85 10.25
C ILE A 263 -10.60 6.19 10.41
N SER A 264 -9.88 7.29 10.25
CA SER A 264 -10.42 8.64 10.34
C SER A 264 -11.35 9.01 9.17
N ALA A 265 -11.34 8.24 8.08
CA ALA A 265 -12.21 8.44 6.92
C ALA A 265 -13.49 7.58 6.97
N TRP A 266 -13.42 6.34 7.47
CA TRP A 266 -14.57 5.41 7.47
C TRP A 266 -15.11 5.00 8.83
N GLY A 267 -14.37 5.24 9.93
CA GLY A 267 -14.72 4.74 11.26
C GLY A 267 -16.19 4.96 11.61
N GLY A 268 -16.85 3.93 12.15
CA GLY A 268 -18.28 3.95 12.48
C GLY A 268 -19.24 3.97 11.27
N SER A 269 -18.76 3.76 10.04
CA SER A 269 -19.59 3.59 8.85
C SER A 269 -19.18 2.35 8.05
N PRO A 270 -19.96 1.26 8.08
CA PRO A 270 -19.66 0.07 7.30
C PRO A 270 -19.74 0.33 5.78
N ARG A 271 -20.61 1.25 5.32
CA ARG A 271 -20.71 1.61 3.90
C ARG A 271 -19.44 2.26 3.39
N LEU A 272 -18.90 3.27 4.08
CA LEU A 272 -17.64 3.94 3.70
C LEU A 272 -16.48 2.94 3.64
N LEU A 273 -16.36 2.05 4.63
CA LEU A 273 -15.34 1.00 4.65
C LEU A 273 -15.42 0.10 3.42
N LEU A 274 -16.62 -0.38 3.08
CA LEU A 274 -16.83 -1.41 2.04
C LEU A 274 -16.88 -0.85 0.61
N SER A 275 -17.39 0.37 0.43
CA SER A 275 -17.62 0.95 -0.90
C SER A 275 -16.60 2.00 -1.31
N GLN A 276 -15.85 2.56 -0.37
CA GLN A 276 -14.86 3.60 -0.64
C GLN A 276 -13.45 3.17 -0.25
N ASP A 277 -13.23 2.81 1.02
CA ASP A 277 -11.86 2.61 1.53
C ASP A 277 -11.22 1.27 1.16
N LEU A 278 -11.92 0.15 1.30
CA LEU A 278 -11.37 -1.12 0.82
C LEU A 278 -11.08 -1.10 -0.70
N PRO A 279 -11.99 -0.62 -1.55
CA PRO A 279 -11.72 -0.49 -2.98
C PRO A 279 -10.60 0.51 -3.32
N SER A 280 -10.38 1.55 -2.51
CA SER A 280 -9.31 2.54 -2.76
C SER A 280 -7.91 1.97 -2.49
N VAL A 281 -7.79 1.06 -1.51
CA VAL A 281 -6.52 0.43 -1.13
C VAL A 281 -6.32 -0.97 -1.72
N VAL A 282 -7.22 -1.45 -2.58
CA VAL A 282 -7.26 -2.83 -3.10
C VAL A 282 -5.96 -3.27 -3.80
N PHE A 283 -5.18 -2.33 -4.33
CA PHE A 283 -3.90 -2.61 -4.98
C PHE A 283 -2.90 -3.31 -4.04
N ILE A 284 -2.94 -3.00 -2.74
CA ILE A 284 -2.09 -3.62 -1.72
C ILE A 284 -2.45 -5.10 -1.49
N PRO A 285 -3.68 -5.47 -1.08
CA PRO A 285 -4.04 -6.86 -0.88
C PRO A 285 -3.96 -7.69 -2.16
N VAL A 286 -4.21 -7.12 -3.36
CA VAL A 286 -4.00 -7.83 -4.62
C VAL A 286 -2.51 -8.14 -4.83
N GLY A 287 -1.62 -7.17 -4.59
CA GLY A 287 -0.19 -7.41 -4.76
C GLY A 287 0.38 -8.44 -3.79
N VAL A 288 -0.02 -8.36 -2.52
CA VAL A 288 0.37 -9.36 -1.51
C VAL A 288 -0.22 -10.72 -1.86
N SER A 289 -1.47 -10.76 -2.35
CA SER A 289 -2.11 -12.01 -2.78
C SER A 289 -1.44 -12.63 -3.99
N MET A 290 -0.94 -11.83 -4.93
CA MET A 290 -0.15 -12.32 -6.06
C MET A 290 1.18 -12.92 -5.60
N MET A 291 1.90 -12.23 -4.71
CA MET A 291 3.14 -12.75 -4.11
C MET A 291 2.92 -14.07 -3.38
N THR A 292 1.92 -14.12 -2.50
CA THR A 292 1.58 -15.33 -1.72
C THR A 292 1.11 -16.46 -2.64
N GLY A 293 0.40 -16.12 -3.73
CA GLY A 293 0.08 -17.01 -4.84
C GLY A 293 1.34 -17.64 -5.43
N VAL A 294 2.35 -16.86 -5.80
CA VAL A 294 3.64 -17.38 -6.33
C VAL A 294 4.29 -18.33 -5.33
N VAL A 295 4.37 -17.95 -4.06
CA VAL A 295 4.94 -18.80 -3.00
C VAL A 295 4.17 -20.12 -2.87
N CYS A 296 2.84 -20.08 -2.92
CA CYS A 296 1.97 -21.25 -2.87
C CYS A 296 2.12 -22.13 -4.12
N GLY A 297 2.23 -21.55 -5.31
CA GLY A 297 2.51 -22.28 -6.55
C GLY A 297 3.88 -22.98 -6.52
N GLN A 298 4.85 -22.37 -5.84
CA GLN A 298 6.21 -22.89 -5.73
C GLN A 298 6.38 -24.08 -4.79
N THR A 299 5.33 -24.44 -4.07
CA THR A 299 5.34 -25.52 -3.07
C THR A 299 5.76 -26.86 -3.65
N ARG A 300 5.35 -27.16 -4.89
CA ARG A 300 5.74 -28.38 -5.60
C ARG A 300 7.24 -28.51 -5.83
N TRP A 301 7.93 -27.37 -6.02
CA TRP A 301 9.38 -27.34 -6.22
C TRP A 301 10.10 -27.49 -4.88
N ARG A 302 9.60 -26.84 -3.83
CA ARG A 302 10.16 -26.87 -2.47
C ARG A 302 10.02 -28.24 -1.81
N SER A 303 8.94 -28.95 -2.11
CA SER A 303 8.64 -30.28 -1.57
C SER A 303 9.10 -31.43 -2.49
N ALA A 304 9.78 -31.11 -3.60
CA ALA A 304 10.20 -32.07 -4.64
C ALA A 304 9.06 -32.94 -5.23
N LEU A 305 7.79 -32.54 -5.02
CA LEU A 305 6.62 -33.20 -5.59
C LEU A 305 6.64 -33.21 -7.11
N VAL A 306 7.33 -32.26 -7.74
CA VAL A 306 7.44 -32.18 -9.20
C VAL A 306 8.01 -33.45 -9.85
N ILE A 307 8.87 -34.18 -9.14
CA ILE A 307 9.46 -35.44 -9.63
C ILE A 307 8.38 -36.53 -9.70
N TRP A 308 7.57 -36.63 -8.64
CA TRP A 308 6.47 -37.58 -8.55
C TRP A 308 5.32 -37.24 -9.50
N GLU A 309 5.05 -35.95 -9.71
CA GLU A 309 4.03 -35.49 -10.66
C GLU A 309 4.38 -35.84 -12.11
N ARG A 310 5.68 -35.84 -12.48
CA ARG A 310 6.12 -36.30 -13.82
C ARG A 310 5.90 -37.79 -14.05
N LEU A 311 5.89 -38.58 -12.98
CA LEU A 311 5.67 -40.03 -13.02
C LEU A 311 4.19 -40.39 -12.86
N SER A 312 3.34 -39.42 -12.53
CA SER A 312 1.91 -39.59 -12.26
C SER A 312 1.11 -39.62 -13.57
N THR A 313 0.11 -40.49 -13.66
CA THR A 313 -0.86 -40.55 -14.77
C THR A 313 -1.97 -39.50 -14.67
N ARG A 314 -1.99 -38.70 -13.59
CA ARG A 314 -2.99 -37.65 -13.38
C ARG A 314 -2.82 -36.52 -14.39
N GLN A 315 -3.95 -35.96 -14.83
CA GLN A 315 -3.94 -34.78 -15.70
C GLN A 315 -3.22 -33.60 -15.02
N PRO A 316 -2.41 -32.83 -15.76
CA PRO A 316 -1.63 -31.72 -15.21
C PRO A 316 -2.51 -30.63 -14.57
N MET A 317 -3.71 -30.40 -15.12
CA MET A 317 -4.68 -29.46 -14.55
C MET A 317 -5.23 -29.91 -13.19
N ALA A 318 -5.43 -31.22 -12.99
CA ALA A 318 -5.87 -31.73 -11.69
C ALA A 318 -4.80 -31.49 -10.61
N VAL A 319 -3.53 -31.55 -10.96
CA VAL A 319 -2.40 -31.26 -10.06
C VAL A 319 -2.33 -29.76 -9.73
N ALA A 320 -2.47 -28.89 -10.74
CA ALA A 320 -2.44 -27.43 -10.56
C ALA A 320 -3.66 -26.91 -9.78
N SER A 321 -4.84 -27.51 -9.96
CA SER A 321 -6.10 -27.08 -9.32
C SER A 321 -5.98 -26.98 -7.80
N ARG A 322 -5.32 -27.95 -7.15
CA ARG A 322 -5.15 -27.97 -5.70
C ARG A 322 -4.34 -26.78 -5.19
N THR A 323 -3.24 -26.44 -5.87
CA THR A 323 -2.41 -25.28 -5.52
C THR A 323 -3.13 -23.95 -5.76
N LEU A 324 -3.92 -23.89 -6.83
CA LEU A 324 -4.75 -22.72 -7.16
C LEU A 324 -5.84 -22.49 -6.12
N THR A 325 -6.57 -23.54 -5.72
CA THR A 325 -7.62 -23.46 -4.70
C THR A 325 -7.07 -23.02 -3.35
N ILE A 326 -5.89 -23.53 -2.96
CA ILE A 326 -5.26 -23.14 -1.68
C ILE A 326 -4.80 -21.68 -1.72
N ALA A 327 -4.21 -21.23 -2.83
CA ALA A 327 -3.82 -19.83 -2.99
C ALA A 327 -5.04 -18.90 -2.90
N ALA A 328 -6.13 -19.24 -3.59
CA ALA A 328 -7.39 -18.49 -3.52
C ALA A 328 -7.95 -18.48 -2.08
N LEU A 329 -7.94 -19.62 -1.38
CA LEU A 329 -8.41 -19.70 0.00
C LEU A 329 -7.57 -18.84 0.95
N ILE A 330 -6.24 -18.84 0.80
CA ILE A 330 -5.33 -18.00 1.59
C ILE A 330 -5.66 -16.52 1.36
N ALA A 331 -5.88 -16.11 0.11
CA ALA A 331 -6.20 -14.72 -0.22
C ALA A 331 -7.58 -14.30 0.32
N VAL A 332 -8.60 -15.15 0.14
CA VAL A 332 -9.96 -14.88 0.64
C VAL A 332 -9.99 -14.82 2.16
N THR A 333 -9.32 -15.74 2.85
CA THR A 333 -9.28 -15.72 4.32
C THR A 333 -8.41 -14.59 4.84
N GLY A 334 -7.26 -14.34 4.23
CA GLY A 334 -6.34 -13.27 4.59
C GLY A 334 -6.96 -11.89 4.46
N THR A 335 -7.69 -11.60 3.38
CA THR A 335 -8.34 -10.29 3.18
C THR A 335 -9.73 -10.23 3.81
N GLY A 336 -10.51 -11.31 3.70
CA GLY A 336 -11.91 -11.34 4.14
C GLY A 336 -12.09 -11.30 5.65
N ILE A 337 -11.21 -11.94 6.43
CA ILE A 337 -11.32 -11.92 7.90
C ILE A 337 -11.13 -10.51 8.47
N PRO A 338 -10.06 -9.75 8.16
CA PRO A 338 -9.93 -8.36 8.60
C PRO A 338 -11.10 -7.49 8.19
N VAL A 339 -11.55 -7.59 6.94
CA VAL A 339 -12.69 -6.81 6.45
C VAL A 339 -13.94 -7.11 7.27
N LEU A 340 -14.26 -8.40 7.48
CA LEU A 340 -15.40 -8.81 8.29
C LEU A 340 -15.31 -8.28 9.74
N VAL A 341 -14.14 -8.39 10.37
CA VAL A 341 -13.90 -7.90 11.74
C VAL A 341 -14.08 -6.39 11.82
N LEU A 342 -13.52 -5.64 10.86
CA LEU A 342 -13.62 -4.18 10.83
C LEU A 342 -15.03 -3.70 10.48
N THR A 343 -15.76 -4.39 9.59
CA THR A 343 -17.17 -4.11 9.30
C THR A 343 -18.04 -4.34 10.53
N ALA A 344 -17.82 -5.44 11.26
CA ALA A 344 -18.51 -5.70 12.52
C ALA A 344 -18.19 -4.59 13.54
N ALA A 345 -16.91 -4.24 13.71
CA ALA A 345 -16.50 -3.17 14.61
C ALA A 345 -17.11 -1.81 14.23
N ALA A 346 -17.21 -1.49 12.94
CA ALA A 346 -17.83 -0.27 12.44
C ALA A 346 -19.34 -0.19 12.73
N ALA A 347 -20.02 -1.34 12.83
CA ALA A 347 -21.47 -1.39 13.10
C ALA A 347 -21.80 -1.40 14.60
N LEU A 348 -20.92 -1.93 15.46
CA LEU A 348 -21.21 -2.12 16.89
C LEU A 348 -21.49 -0.81 17.65
N ASP A 349 -20.69 0.23 17.43
CA ASP A 349 -20.84 1.50 18.14
C ASP A 349 -22.10 2.30 17.72
N PRO A 350 -22.43 2.42 16.41
CA PRO A 350 -23.71 2.96 15.96
C PRO A 350 -24.95 2.25 16.56
N LEU A 351 -24.89 0.90 16.68
CA LEU A 351 -25.95 0.12 17.32
C LEU A 351 -26.09 0.47 18.81
N GLY A 352 -24.97 0.68 19.51
CA GLY A 352 -24.95 1.13 20.90
C GLY A 352 -25.58 2.51 21.11
N HIS A 353 -25.54 3.37 20.08
CA HIS A 353 -26.14 4.71 20.08
C HIS A 353 -27.60 4.73 19.57
N GLY A 354 -28.25 3.56 19.48
CA GLY A 354 -29.67 3.45 19.17
C GLY A 354 -30.02 3.50 17.68
N ILE A 355 -29.04 3.36 16.77
CA ILE A 355 -29.33 3.24 15.34
C ILE A 355 -29.89 1.83 15.07
N PRO A 356 -31.03 1.69 14.35
CA PRO A 356 -31.65 0.38 14.16
C PRO A 356 -30.77 -0.60 13.37
N ALA A 357 -30.75 -1.87 13.80
CA ALA A 357 -29.97 -2.92 13.12
C ALA A 357 -30.33 -3.09 11.63
N ARG A 358 -31.59 -2.83 11.24
CA ARG A 358 -32.01 -2.84 9.83
C ARG A 358 -31.24 -1.83 8.97
N VAL A 359 -30.92 -0.65 9.54
CA VAL A 359 -30.17 0.40 8.84
C VAL A 359 -28.73 -0.06 8.67
N MET A 360 -28.11 -0.59 9.73
CA MET A 360 -26.73 -1.09 9.65
C MET A 360 -26.58 -2.27 8.67
N VAL A 361 -27.52 -3.21 8.66
CA VAL A 361 -27.54 -4.31 7.68
C VAL A 361 -27.69 -3.76 6.27
N HIS A 362 -28.57 -2.77 6.06
CA HIS A 362 -28.73 -2.13 4.77
C HIS A 362 -27.44 -1.45 4.30
N GLU A 363 -26.78 -0.69 5.18
CA GLU A 363 -25.50 -0.01 4.88
C GLU A 363 -24.38 -1.00 4.51
N VAL A 364 -24.32 -2.17 5.17
CA VAL A 364 -23.40 -3.26 4.81
C VAL A 364 -23.73 -3.83 3.43
N MET A 365 -25.00 -4.09 3.14
CA MET A 365 -25.43 -4.64 1.86
C MET A 365 -25.18 -3.66 0.70
N ALA A 366 -25.46 -2.37 0.91
CA ALA A 366 -25.19 -1.30 -0.06
C ALA A 366 -23.70 -1.21 -0.42
N GLY A 367 -22.80 -1.45 0.53
CA GLY A 367 -21.35 -1.48 0.29
C GLY A 367 -20.80 -2.79 -0.30
N SER A 368 -21.53 -3.90 -0.16
CA SER A 368 -21.01 -5.25 -0.44
C SER A 368 -20.62 -5.48 -1.90
N GLY A 369 -21.35 -4.91 -2.87
CA GLY A 369 -21.10 -5.16 -4.29
C GLY A 369 -19.69 -4.76 -4.73
N ARG A 370 -19.19 -3.62 -4.26
CA ARG A 370 -17.83 -3.14 -4.57
C ARG A 370 -16.76 -3.94 -3.83
N THR A 371 -17.03 -4.33 -2.59
CA THR A 371 -16.18 -5.25 -1.83
C THR A 371 -16.04 -6.60 -2.53
N LEU A 372 -17.13 -7.16 -3.09
CA LEU A 372 -17.06 -8.41 -3.85
C LEU A 372 -16.19 -8.26 -5.10
N ALA A 373 -16.30 -7.15 -5.83
CA ALA A 373 -15.41 -6.87 -6.97
C ALA A 373 -13.93 -6.79 -6.53
N ALA A 374 -13.64 -6.11 -5.42
CA ALA A 374 -12.29 -6.05 -4.84
C ALA A 374 -11.77 -7.45 -4.44
N MET A 375 -12.60 -8.28 -3.80
CA MET A 375 -12.25 -9.66 -3.44
C MET A 375 -12.00 -10.52 -4.68
N MET A 376 -12.73 -10.31 -5.77
CA MET A 376 -12.48 -11.01 -7.04
C MET A 376 -11.12 -10.64 -7.64
N MET A 377 -10.69 -9.37 -7.56
CA MET A 377 -9.34 -8.96 -7.96
C MET A 377 -8.27 -9.63 -7.10
N VAL A 378 -8.50 -9.71 -5.78
CA VAL A 378 -7.61 -10.38 -4.82
C VAL A 378 -7.45 -11.87 -5.16
N ILE A 379 -8.57 -12.56 -5.45
CA ILE A 379 -8.58 -13.95 -5.89
C ILE A 379 -7.83 -14.10 -7.22
N ALA A 380 -8.12 -13.23 -8.20
CA ALA A 380 -7.46 -13.27 -9.50
C ALA A 380 -5.94 -13.11 -9.38
N GLY A 381 -5.48 -12.15 -8.56
CA GLY A 381 -4.06 -11.96 -8.25
C GLY A 381 -3.43 -13.23 -7.67
N ALA A 382 -4.08 -13.86 -6.69
CA ALA A 382 -3.60 -15.12 -6.09
C ALA A 382 -3.52 -16.28 -7.09
N LEU A 383 -4.52 -16.42 -7.97
CA LEU A 383 -4.56 -17.46 -9.01
C LEU A 383 -3.47 -17.26 -10.05
N VAL A 384 -3.29 -16.03 -10.56
CA VAL A 384 -2.23 -15.69 -11.51
C VAL A 384 -0.86 -15.93 -10.87
N GLY A 385 -0.65 -15.47 -9.64
CA GLY A 385 0.57 -15.73 -8.89
C GLY A 385 0.84 -17.23 -8.73
N ALA A 386 -0.16 -18.00 -8.33
CA ALA A 386 -0.03 -19.45 -8.18
C ALA A 386 0.27 -20.17 -9.50
N ALA A 387 -0.31 -19.73 -10.62
CA ALA A 387 0.04 -20.25 -11.94
C ALA A 387 1.51 -19.97 -12.30
N ILE A 388 1.98 -18.73 -12.08
CA ILE A 388 3.39 -18.35 -12.29
C ILE A 388 4.33 -19.20 -11.43
N GLY A 389 4.03 -19.34 -10.13
CA GLY A 389 4.81 -20.16 -9.21
C GLY A 389 4.78 -21.66 -9.54
N HIS A 390 3.66 -22.15 -10.05
CA HIS A 390 3.51 -23.53 -10.49
C HIS A 390 4.40 -23.83 -11.70
N LEU A 391 4.53 -22.89 -12.62
CA LEU A 391 5.35 -23.00 -13.83
C LEU A 391 6.84 -22.74 -13.56
N SER A 392 7.18 -21.99 -12.52
CA SER A 392 8.56 -21.54 -12.29
C SER A 392 9.04 -21.72 -10.85
N ARG A 393 10.19 -22.39 -10.70
CA ARG A 393 10.91 -22.55 -9.42
C ARG A 393 11.67 -21.31 -8.94
N ARG A 394 11.61 -20.19 -9.67
CA ARG A 394 12.46 -19.02 -9.42
C ARG A 394 11.92 -18.19 -8.26
N ILE A 395 12.65 -18.20 -7.16
CA ILE A 395 12.24 -17.62 -5.87
C ILE A 395 11.98 -16.11 -5.98
N TRP A 396 12.77 -15.41 -6.81
CA TRP A 396 12.66 -13.96 -7.02
C TRP A 396 11.37 -13.51 -7.73
N LEU A 397 10.59 -14.43 -8.31
CA LEU A 397 9.31 -14.08 -8.92
C LEU A 397 8.29 -13.58 -7.90
N ALA A 398 8.32 -14.05 -6.65
CA ALA A 398 7.37 -13.62 -5.63
C ALA A 398 7.47 -12.11 -5.36
N PRO A 399 8.64 -11.55 -4.99
CA PRO A 399 8.78 -10.10 -4.79
C PRO A 399 8.61 -9.29 -6.08
N LEU A 400 8.99 -9.82 -7.25
CA LEU A 400 8.76 -9.12 -8.51
C LEU A 400 7.25 -9.00 -8.84
N CYS A 401 6.49 -10.07 -8.64
CA CYS A 401 5.04 -10.08 -8.86
C CYS A 401 4.32 -9.14 -7.90
N LEU A 402 4.78 -8.99 -6.64
CA LEU A 402 4.26 -8.00 -5.70
C LEU A 402 4.31 -6.58 -6.29
N VAL A 403 5.50 -6.16 -6.73
CA VAL A 403 5.71 -4.80 -7.24
C VAL A 403 4.96 -4.57 -8.55
N LEU A 404 5.07 -5.51 -9.50
CA LEU A 404 4.40 -5.39 -10.80
C LEU A 404 2.88 -5.33 -10.70
N SER A 405 2.26 -6.09 -9.79
CA SER A 405 0.80 -6.05 -9.62
C SER A 405 0.32 -4.78 -8.94
N MET A 406 1.04 -4.28 -7.94
CA MET A 406 0.71 -2.99 -7.33
C MET A 406 0.71 -1.87 -8.38
N ILE A 407 1.71 -1.87 -9.28
CA ILE A 407 1.84 -0.86 -10.34
C ILE A 407 0.76 -1.04 -11.41
N ALA A 408 0.51 -2.28 -11.85
CA ALA A 408 -0.49 -2.57 -12.88
C ALA A 408 -1.93 -2.19 -12.47
N LEU A 409 -2.18 -2.03 -11.17
CA LEU A 409 -3.48 -1.62 -10.63
C LEU A 409 -3.65 -0.09 -10.51
N LEU A 410 -2.56 0.69 -10.57
CA LEU A 410 -2.62 2.15 -10.50
C LEU A 410 -3.42 2.81 -11.64
N PRO A 411 -3.27 2.41 -12.93
CA PRO A 411 -4.00 3.04 -14.01
C PRO A 411 -5.46 2.58 -14.11
N LEU A 412 -5.88 1.60 -13.31
CA LEU A 412 -7.25 1.12 -13.36
C LEU A 412 -8.21 2.12 -12.68
N PRO A 413 -9.41 2.33 -13.26
CA PRO A 413 -10.40 3.21 -12.65
C PRO A 413 -10.69 2.71 -11.23
N ARG A 414 -10.58 3.63 -10.26
CA ARG A 414 -10.81 3.29 -8.86
C ARG A 414 -12.23 2.77 -8.71
N LEU A 415 -12.36 1.61 -8.10
CA LEU A 415 -13.65 1.04 -7.72
C LEU A 415 -14.31 1.83 -6.58
N ALA A 416 -13.62 2.79 -5.96
CA ALA A 416 -14.13 3.57 -4.84
C ALA A 416 -15.30 4.48 -5.25
N ASP A 417 -16.33 4.51 -4.40
CA ASP A 417 -17.47 5.39 -4.58
C ASP A 417 -17.22 6.79 -4.04
N ASN A 418 -17.47 7.78 -4.90
CA ASN A 418 -17.46 9.17 -4.49
C ASN A 418 -18.90 9.72 -4.34
N GLY A 419 -19.95 8.95 -4.60
CA GLY A 419 -21.36 9.37 -4.59
C GLY A 419 -22.12 9.13 -3.27
N ILE A 420 -21.48 8.55 -2.26
CA ILE A 420 -22.16 8.02 -1.04
C ILE A 420 -23.03 9.07 -0.34
N ASP A 421 -22.55 10.30 -0.18
CA ASP A 421 -23.33 11.37 0.47
C ASP A 421 -24.61 11.72 -0.29
N ASN A 422 -24.57 11.69 -1.62
CA ASN A 422 -25.76 11.94 -2.45
C ASN A 422 -26.77 10.81 -2.30
N GLU A 423 -26.31 9.56 -2.33
CA GLU A 423 -27.15 8.37 -2.14
C GLU A 423 -27.81 8.39 -0.76
N LEU A 424 -27.05 8.63 0.30
CA LEU A 424 -27.59 8.73 1.66
C LEU A 424 -28.59 9.88 1.81
N SER A 425 -28.33 11.02 1.17
CA SER A 425 -29.25 12.15 1.22
C SER A 425 -30.56 11.87 0.49
N ALA A 426 -30.52 11.11 -0.61
CA ALA A 426 -31.70 10.72 -1.36
C ALA A 426 -32.52 9.65 -0.61
N GLU A 427 -31.84 8.74 0.10
CA GLU A 427 -32.45 7.61 0.78
C GLU A 427 -33.03 7.95 2.16
N TYR A 428 -32.26 8.64 3.01
CA TYR A 428 -32.63 8.92 4.40
C TYR A 428 -33.04 10.37 4.64
N GLY A 429 -32.59 11.29 3.79
CA GLY A 429 -32.67 12.73 4.03
C GLY A 429 -31.87 13.18 5.27
N TYR A 430 -31.84 14.50 5.50
CA TYR A 430 -31.21 15.10 6.68
C TYR A 430 -32.22 15.25 7.82
N THR A 431 -32.77 14.13 8.30
CA THR A 431 -33.92 14.10 9.22
C THR A 431 -33.51 14.01 10.70
N ALA A 432 -32.32 13.52 11.00
CA ALA A 432 -31.82 13.43 12.37
C ALA A 432 -31.14 14.75 12.76
N CYS A 433 -31.78 15.55 13.61
CA CYS A 433 -31.27 16.86 14.01
C CYS A 433 -31.05 16.98 15.52
N MET A 434 -30.04 17.76 15.90
CA MET A 434 -29.74 18.14 17.29
C MET A 434 -29.55 19.65 17.38
N ALA A 435 -30.23 20.27 18.34
CA ALA A 435 -30.01 21.68 18.67
C ALA A 435 -28.69 21.83 19.43
N VAL A 436 -27.91 22.85 19.09
CA VAL A 436 -26.66 23.18 19.79
C VAL A 436 -27.02 23.92 21.09
N PRO A 437 -26.54 23.45 22.26
CA PRO A 437 -26.87 24.10 23.53
C PRO A 437 -26.42 25.56 23.56
N HIS A 438 -27.32 26.45 23.97
CA HIS A 438 -27.10 27.91 24.11
C HIS A 438 -26.83 28.67 22.80
N GLU A 439 -26.91 28.00 21.65
CA GLU A 439 -26.78 28.61 20.32
C GLU A 439 -28.11 28.44 19.55
N GLN A 440 -28.50 29.41 18.73
CA GLN A 440 -29.66 29.28 17.82
C GLN A 440 -29.29 28.47 16.57
N VAL A 441 -28.63 27.33 16.75
CA VAL A 441 -28.07 26.50 15.67
C VAL A 441 -28.57 25.08 15.79
N THR A 442 -28.92 24.48 14.65
CA THR A 442 -29.31 23.08 14.54
C THR A 442 -28.37 22.35 13.59
N VAL A 443 -27.94 21.15 14.01
CA VAL A 443 -27.08 20.28 13.21
C VAL A 443 -27.90 19.08 12.78
N CYS A 444 -28.03 18.86 11.48
CA CYS A 444 -28.82 17.77 10.91
C CYS A 444 -27.95 16.81 10.11
N THR A 445 -28.25 15.51 10.19
CA THR A 445 -27.52 14.44 9.51
C THR A 445 -28.46 13.34 9.01
N THR A 446 -27.92 12.40 8.26
CA THR A 446 -28.61 11.19 7.82
C THR A 446 -28.63 10.16 8.96
N GLU A 447 -29.65 9.31 9.04
CA GLU A 447 -29.82 8.35 10.16
C GLU A 447 -28.55 7.51 10.47
N PRO A 448 -27.77 7.01 9.49
CA PRO A 448 -26.55 6.25 9.77
C PRO A 448 -25.46 7.04 10.52
N ASN A 449 -25.46 8.37 10.40
CA ASN A 449 -24.48 9.27 11.02
C ASN A 449 -24.97 9.89 12.33
N ARG A 450 -26.17 9.56 12.78
CA ARG A 450 -26.81 10.13 13.97
C ARG A 450 -25.94 10.08 15.23
N ALA A 451 -25.16 9.01 15.39
CA ALA A 451 -24.29 8.82 16.56
C ALA A 451 -23.23 9.94 16.71
N TYR A 452 -22.88 10.64 15.64
CA TYR A 452 -21.90 11.74 15.66
C TYR A 452 -22.50 13.12 15.97
N LEU A 453 -23.83 13.24 16.08
CA LEU A 453 -24.50 14.52 16.37
C LEU A 453 -24.04 15.18 17.68
N PRO A 454 -23.86 14.46 18.81
CA PRO A 454 -23.37 15.08 20.05
C PRO A 454 -21.99 15.70 19.87
N ALA A 455 -21.08 14.99 19.21
CA ALA A 455 -19.72 15.45 18.94
C ALA A 455 -19.71 16.68 18.04
N ALA A 456 -20.52 16.66 16.97
CA ALA A 456 -20.67 17.78 16.05
C ALA A 456 -21.25 19.01 16.74
N ALA A 457 -22.33 18.84 17.53
CA ALA A 457 -22.94 19.93 18.27
C ALA A 457 -21.98 20.55 19.30
N HIS A 458 -21.17 19.71 19.97
CA HIS A 458 -20.15 20.20 20.89
C HIS A 458 -19.07 21.03 20.18
N THR A 459 -18.48 20.53 19.09
CA THR A 459 -17.44 21.25 18.35
C THR A 459 -17.99 22.53 17.70
N ILE A 460 -19.19 22.49 17.12
CA ILE A 460 -19.83 23.68 16.54
C ILE A 460 -20.07 24.76 17.58
N ARG A 461 -20.52 24.38 18.79
CA ARG A 461 -20.64 25.33 19.91
C ARG A 461 -19.32 26.01 20.21
N THR A 462 -18.23 25.24 20.31
CA THR A 462 -16.89 25.79 20.57
C THR A 462 -16.45 26.75 19.48
N VAL A 463 -16.67 26.40 18.21
CA VAL A 463 -16.34 27.26 17.07
C VAL A 463 -17.17 28.55 17.07
N TYR A 464 -18.46 28.47 17.34
CA TYR A 464 -19.36 29.64 17.36
C TYR A 464 -19.07 30.58 18.52
N GLN A 465 -18.70 30.04 19.69
CA GLN A 465 -18.29 30.84 20.85
C GLN A 465 -16.98 31.59 20.65
N GLN A 466 -16.11 31.09 19.76
CA GLN A 466 -14.84 31.73 19.44
C GLN A 466 -14.93 32.67 18.23
N ALA A 467 -16.00 32.58 17.45
CA ALA A 467 -16.26 33.50 16.35
C ALA A 467 -16.64 34.90 16.88
N ASP A 468 -16.46 35.93 16.06
CA ASP A 468 -16.85 37.29 16.44
C ASP A 468 -18.37 37.35 16.71
N PRO A 469 -18.83 37.81 17.90
CA PRO A 469 -20.25 37.85 18.28
C PRO A 469 -21.16 38.62 17.32
N SER A 470 -20.59 39.54 16.54
CA SER A 470 -21.31 40.33 15.54
C SER A 470 -21.54 39.57 14.22
N THR A 471 -20.91 38.41 14.04
CA THR A 471 -20.98 37.63 12.80
C THR A 471 -22.32 36.91 12.66
N PRO A 472 -23.09 37.16 11.59
CA PRO A 472 -24.33 36.44 11.31
C PRO A 472 -24.05 35.04 10.75
N LEU A 473 -23.67 34.10 11.63
CA LEU A 473 -23.40 32.71 11.26
C LEU A 473 -24.69 31.91 10.96
N PRO A 474 -24.61 30.86 10.12
CA PRO A 474 -25.78 30.06 9.72
C PRO A 474 -26.49 29.36 10.88
N ARG A 475 -27.82 29.25 10.82
CA ARG A 475 -28.63 28.56 11.83
C ARG A 475 -28.79 27.06 11.63
N THR A 476 -28.55 26.57 10.42
CA THR A 476 -28.70 25.15 10.09
C THR A 476 -27.42 24.66 9.42
N ILE A 477 -26.84 23.61 9.99
CA ILE A 477 -25.62 22.98 9.48
C ILE A 477 -25.91 21.52 9.18
N ARG A 478 -25.45 21.03 8.03
CA ARG A 478 -25.53 19.61 7.67
C ARG A 478 -24.23 18.90 8.03
N LEU A 479 -24.35 17.75 8.69
CA LEU A 479 -23.22 16.86 8.96
C LEU A 479 -23.18 15.77 7.88
N THR A 480 -22.12 15.79 7.07
CA THR A 480 -21.90 14.91 5.90
C THR A 480 -20.69 14.00 6.10
N ASN A 481 -20.52 12.96 5.27
CA ASN A 481 -19.32 12.13 5.36
C ASN A 481 -18.10 12.88 4.82
N LYS A 482 -18.25 13.53 3.67
CA LYS A 482 -17.19 14.31 3.05
C LYS A 482 -16.99 15.63 3.75
N MET A 483 -15.73 16.05 3.75
CA MET A 483 -15.32 17.39 4.10
C MET A 483 -15.43 18.29 2.87
N THR A 484 -15.90 19.53 3.06
CA THR A 484 -15.87 20.54 2.01
C THR A 484 -14.48 21.16 2.00
N GLN A 485 -13.71 20.91 0.94
CA GLN A 485 -12.40 21.51 0.71
C GLN A 485 -12.39 22.18 -0.67
N GLY A 486 -11.80 23.36 -0.75
CA GLY A 486 -11.73 24.15 -1.97
C GLY A 486 -13.00 24.97 -2.27
N LEU A 487 -12.86 25.94 -3.17
CA LEU A 487 -13.96 26.82 -3.57
C LEU A 487 -14.99 26.03 -4.38
N VAL A 488 -16.24 26.04 -3.91
CA VAL A 488 -17.37 25.42 -4.61
C VAL A 488 -17.56 26.11 -5.97
N PRO A 489 -17.63 25.34 -7.09
CA PRO A 489 -17.90 25.90 -8.41
C PRO A 489 -19.16 26.78 -8.40
N GLU A 490 -19.15 27.91 -9.10
CA GLU A 490 -20.25 28.90 -9.06
C GLU A 490 -21.64 28.29 -9.32
N GLN A 491 -21.70 27.29 -10.19
CA GLN A 491 -22.92 26.58 -10.57
C GLN A 491 -23.53 25.76 -9.43
N ALA A 492 -22.74 25.34 -8.43
CA ALA A 492 -23.22 24.55 -7.29
C ALA A 492 -23.61 25.39 -6.07
N ARG A 493 -23.21 26.68 -6.02
CA ARG A 493 -23.39 27.58 -4.87
C ARG A 493 -24.85 27.67 -4.39
N ALA A 494 -25.81 27.80 -5.31
CA ALA A 494 -27.23 27.95 -4.99
C ALA A 494 -27.88 26.75 -4.27
N THR A 495 -27.25 25.57 -4.33
CA THR A 495 -27.76 24.34 -3.70
C THR A 495 -26.95 23.91 -2.47
N THR A 496 -25.82 24.57 -2.22
CA THR A 496 -24.87 24.19 -1.17
C THR A 496 -25.39 24.73 0.15
N ARG A 497 -25.70 23.86 1.11
CA ARG A 497 -25.97 24.28 2.49
C ARG A 497 -24.66 24.26 3.29
N PRO A 498 -24.54 25.02 4.39
CA PRO A 498 -23.39 24.93 5.28
C PRO A 498 -23.21 23.50 5.78
N THR A 499 -22.00 22.95 5.62
CA THR A 499 -21.71 21.55 5.92
C THR A 499 -20.44 21.40 6.75
N VAL A 500 -20.48 20.43 7.66
CA VAL A 500 -19.31 19.90 8.36
C VAL A 500 -19.11 18.45 7.97
N GLY A 501 -17.88 18.09 7.63
CA GLY A 501 -17.52 16.72 7.25
C GLY A 501 -17.08 15.87 8.45
N LEU A 502 -17.43 14.58 8.40
CA LEU A 502 -16.93 13.57 9.33
C LEU A 502 -15.55 13.02 8.94
N ASN A 503 -15.14 13.19 7.69
CA ASN A 503 -13.81 12.78 7.22
C ASN A 503 -12.72 13.39 8.11
N LEU A 504 -11.65 12.63 8.38
CA LEU A 504 -10.56 12.92 9.31
C LEU A 504 -10.94 12.96 10.80
N SER A 505 -12.24 12.95 11.15
CA SER A 505 -12.73 12.96 12.54
C SER A 505 -13.35 11.63 12.99
N ARG A 506 -13.54 10.66 12.09
CA ARG A 506 -14.15 9.37 12.44
C ARG A 506 -13.23 8.50 13.30
N ARG A 507 -13.86 7.63 14.08
CA ARG A 507 -13.22 6.62 14.94
C ARG A 507 -14.16 5.42 15.06
N LEU A 508 -13.65 4.28 15.56
CA LEU A 508 -14.49 3.09 15.83
C LEU A 508 -15.57 3.37 16.88
N SER A 509 -15.23 4.17 17.90
CA SER A 509 -16.18 4.72 18.87
C SER A 509 -16.39 6.20 18.57
N THR A 510 -17.63 6.68 18.54
CA THR A 510 -17.91 8.10 18.35
C THR A 510 -17.10 8.96 19.33
N PRO A 511 -16.31 9.93 18.84
CA PRO A 511 -15.52 10.79 19.72
C PRO A 511 -16.43 11.76 20.49
N ALA A 512 -15.92 12.33 21.59
CA ALA A 512 -16.65 13.36 22.33
C ALA A 512 -16.74 14.70 21.57
N ALA A 513 -15.79 14.96 20.67
CA ALA A 513 -15.72 16.15 19.81
C ALA A 513 -15.10 15.77 18.45
N LEU A 514 -15.51 16.48 17.39
CA LEU A 514 -14.84 16.43 16.09
C LEU A 514 -13.55 17.26 16.10
N ASP A 515 -12.67 17.02 15.13
CA ASP A 515 -11.44 17.81 14.97
C ASP A 515 -11.78 19.26 14.59
N GLU A 516 -11.46 20.18 15.49
CA GLU A 516 -11.84 21.59 15.37
C GLU A 516 -11.21 22.26 14.14
N HIS A 517 -9.98 21.89 13.78
CA HIS A 517 -9.29 22.48 12.64
C HIS A 517 -10.05 22.19 11.34
N TRP A 518 -10.38 20.91 11.13
CA TRP A 518 -11.09 20.47 9.93
C TRP A 518 -12.56 20.95 9.91
N VAL A 519 -13.22 21.03 11.07
CA VAL A 519 -14.57 21.59 11.17
C VAL A 519 -14.58 23.07 10.77
N ARG A 520 -13.64 23.88 11.25
CA ARG A 520 -13.52 25.30 10.89
C ARG A 520 -13.29 25.49 9.40
N GLU A 521 -12.38 24.72 8.83
CA GLU A 521 -12.07 24.80 7.39
C GLU A 521 -13.27 24.39 6.53
N SER A 522 -13.95 23.28 6.87
CA SER A 522 -15.16 22.83 6.17
C SER A 522 -16.29 23.86 6.25
N LEU A 523 -16.48 24.48 7.41
CA LEU A 523 -17.46 25.55 7.61
C LEU A 523 -17.11 26.77 6.76
N ALA A 524 -15.85 27.20 6.77
CA ALA A 524 -15.43 28.36 5.99
C ALA A 524 -15.67 28.17 4.49
N TYR A 525 -15.25 27.02 3.93
CA TYR A 525 -15.50 26.70 2.51
C TYR A 525 -16.98 26.56 2.19
N SER A 526 -17.75 25.87 3.04
CA SER A 526 -19.18 25.64 2.77
C SER A 526 -20.02 26.90 2.92
N ILE A 527 -19.71 27.78 3.88
CA ILE A 527 -20.38 29.08 4.06
C ILE A 527 -20.07 30.00 2.89
N ALA A 528 -18.78 30.07 2.48
CA ALA A 528 -18.37 30.86 1.33
C ALA A 528 -19.03 30.39 0.02
N GLY A 529 -19.27 29.08 -0.10
CA GLY A 529 -20.00 28.49 -1.23
C GLY A 529 -21.52 28.68 -1.14
N TRP A 530 -22.09 28.68 0.06
CA TRP A 530 -23.54 28.79 0.28
C TRP A 530 -24.08 30.21 0.06
N CYS A 531 -23.36 31.22 0.56
CA CYS A 531 -23.83 32.60 0.52
C CYS A 531 -23.14 33.40 -0.58
N ALA A 532 -23.91 33.80 -1.60
CA ALA A 532 -23.38 34.64 -2.67
C ALA A 532 -22.91 36.00 -2.13
N GLY A 533 -21.72 36.44 -2.54
CA GLY A 533 -21.15 37.74 -2.12
C GLY A 533 -20.22 37.68 -0.91
N THR A 534 -20.00 36.50 -0.32
CA THR A 534 -19.00 36.29 0.74
C THR A 534 -17.65 35.87 0.17
N GLN A 535 -16.55 36.33 0.79
CA GLN A 535 -15.20 35.86 0.48
C GLN A 535 -14.72 34.82 1.49
N PHE A 536 -14.02 33.78 1.01
CA PHE A 536 -13.52 32.70 1.86
C PHE A 536 -12.59 33.20 2.97
N THR A 537 -11.65 34.09 2.64
CA THR A 537 -10.69 34.66 3.61
C THR A 537 -11.40 35.42 4.72
N ASP A 538 -12.40 36.25 4.37
CA ASP A 538 -13.21 36.99 5.35
C ASP A 538 -13.98 36.04 6.27
N VAL A 539 -14.59 34.97 5.70
CA VAL A 539 -15.34 33.98 6.47
C VAL A 539 -14.41 33.19 7.41
N GLN A 540 -13.22 32.81 6.93
CA GLN A 540 -12.22 32.11 7.73
C GLN A 540 -11.76 32.96 8.92
N ASP A 541 -11.49 34.24 8.70
CA ASP A 541 -11.11 35.20 9.73
C ASP A 541 -12.22 35.41 10.78
N LEU A 542 -13.48 35.54 10.34
CA LEU A 542 -14.64 35.70 11.21
C LEU A 542 -14.89 34.47 12.09
N ILE A 543 -14.69 33.26 11.54
CA ILE A 543 -14.84 31.99 12.28
C ILE A 543 -13.68 31.80 13.27
N THR A 544 -12.45 32.22 12.91
CA THR A 544 -11.26 32.06 13.77
C THR A 544 -11.14 33.11 14.87
N GLY A 545 -12.01 34.14 14.87
CA GLY A 545 -12.01 35.18 15.90
C GLY A 545 -10.82 36.14 15.79
N ASN A 546 -10.05 36.07 14.70
CA ASN A 546 -8.95 36.98 14.37
C ASN A 546 -9.28 37.72 13.06
N PRO A 547 -10.24 38.65 13.07
CA PRO A 547 -10.49 39.48 11.90
C PRO A 547 -9.20 40.20 11.52
N THR A 548 -8.68 39.99 10.31
CA THR A 548 -7.63 40.85 9.79
C THR A 548 -8.18 42.27 9.71
N GLN A 549 -7.71 43.15 10.60
CA GLN A 549 -8.06 44.56 10.57
C GLN A 549 -7.59 45.15 9.23
N GLY A 550 -8.50 45.25 8.25
CA GLY A 550 -8.20 45.82 6.94
C GLY A 550 -8.75 45.11 5.72
N SER A 551 -9.50 44.01 5.83
CA SER A 551 -10.14 43.43 4.64
C SER A 551 -11.17 44.41 4.04
N PRO A 552 -11.02 44.85 2.77
CA PRO A 552 -11.92 45.81 2.15
C PRO A 552 -13.31 45.21 1.84
N THR A 553 -13.45 43.88 1.95
CA THR A 553 -14.66 43.14 1.58
C THR A 553 -15.46 42.66 2.79
N ILE A 554 -14.94 42.81 4.01
CA ILE A 554 -15.56 42.28 5.22
C ILE A 554 -16.98 42.82 5.46
N SER A 555 -17.23 44.09 5.17
CA SER A 555 -18.55 44.71 5.31
C SER A 555 -19.57 44.10 4.33
N ARG A 556 -19.14 43.82 3.10
CA ARG A 556 -19.96 43.14 2.08
C ARG A 556 -20.22 41.69 2.47
N THR A 557 -19.22 41.00 3.01
CA THR A 557 -19.33 39.63 3.52
C THR A 557 -20.35 39.56 4.67
N LEU A 558 -20.25 40.44 5.67
CA LEU A 558 -21.19 40.50 6.81
C LEU A 558 -22.63 40.80 6.36
N THR A 559 -22.81 41.73 5.43
CA THR A 559 -24.13 42.08 4.88
C THR A 559 -24.75 40.89 4.13
N SER A 560 -23.94 40.18 3.34
CA SER A 560 -24.39 38.99 2.59
C SER A 560 -24.77 37.86 3.56
N LEU A 561 -23.92 37.58 4.55
CA LEU A 561 -24.19 36.58 5.58
C LEU A 561 -25.47 36.89 6.37
N ALA A 562 -25.71 38.15 6.73
CA ALA A 562 -26.95 38.57 7.40
C ALA A 562 -28.21 38.26 6.57
N HIS A 563 -28.12 38.41 5.24
CA HIS A 563 -29.21 38.09 4.33
C HIS A 563 -29.41 36.58 4.15
N CYS A 564 -28.31 35.81 4.09
CA CYS A 564 -28.35 34.36 3.95
C CYS A 564 -28.74 33.64 5.25
N ARG A 565 -28.53 34.25 6.42
CA ARG A 565 -28.56 33.63 7.77
C ARG A 565 -29.72 32.69 8.03
N GLY A 566 -30.91 32.98 7.49
CA GLY A 566 -32.12 32.14 7.53
C GLY A 566 -32.45 31.61 8.91
#